data_AF-A0AAJ2DUW8-F1
#
_entry.id   AF-A0AAJ2DUW8-F1
#
_cell.length_a   1.000
_cell.length_b   1.000
_cell.length_c   1.000
_cell.angle_alpha   90.00
_cell.angle_beta   90.00
_cell.angle_gamma   90.00
#
_symmetry.space_group_name_H-M   'P 1'
#
loop_
_entity.id
_entity.type
_entity.pdbx_description
1 polymer ?
#
loop_
_entity_poly.entity_id
_entity_poly.type
_entity_poly.pdbx_seq_one_letter_code
_entity_poly.pdbx_strand_id
1 'polypeptide(L)'
;MTLTALLRRVKAKSDTPGHFATAHGFRSSFRDWASEHGYARDLAERALAHTVANKVEAAYHRTDLLEQRRPMMEAWAAHVCSD
;
A
#
# COMPACT_ATOMS: atom_id res chain seq x y z
N MET A 1 -15.78 2.10 -4.67
CA MET A 1 -14.56 2.91 -4.45
C MET A 1 -14.61 4.14 -5.34
N THR A 2 -14.88 5.32 -4.78
CA THR A 2 -14.98 6.61 -5.50
C THR A 2 -13.72 6.95 -6.29
N LEU A 3 -12.53 6.69 -5.73
CA LEU A 3 -11.25 6.92 -6.41
C LEU A 3 -11.08 6.07 -7.68
N THR A 4 -11.41 4.77 -7.64
CA THR A 4 -11.31 3.90 -8.84
C THR A 4 -12.23 4.38 -9.97
N ALA A 5 -13.43 4.87 -9.63
CA ALA A 5 -14.33 5.43 -10.64
C ALA A 5 -13.75 6.70 -11.28
N LEU A 6 -13.15 7.58 -10.47
CA LEU A 6 -12.44 8.77 -10.96
C LEU A 6 -11.28 8.38 -11.89
N LEU A 7 -10.39 7.48 -11.46
CA LEU A 7 -9.22 7.04 -12.24
C LEU A 7 -9.63 6.48 -13.60
N ARG A 8 -10.70 5.68 -13.65
CA ARG A 8 -11.27 5.17 -14.91
C ARG A 8 -11.82 6.30 -15.79
N ARG A 9 -12.55 7.26 -15.20
CA ARG A 9 -13.13 8.40 -15.93
C ARG A 9 -12.05 9.25 -16.60
N VAL A 10 -10.94 9.50 -15.90
CA VAL A 10 -9.81 10.28 -16.43
C VAL A 10 -8.85 9.45 -17.27
N LYS A 11 -9.14 8.15 -17.49
CA LYS A 11 -8.29 7.22 -18.24
C LYS A 11 -6.84 7.18 -17.71
N ALA A 12 -6.69 7.20 -16.38
CA ALA A 12 -5.38 7.14 -15.74
C ALA A 12 -4.59 5.91 -16.22
N LYS A 13 -3.36 6.13 -16.66
CA LYS A 13 -2.49 5.09 -17.23
C LYS A 13 -2.19 4.01 -16.18
N SER A 14 -2.29 2.75 -16.58
CA SER A 14 -1.70 1.62 -15.86
C SER A 14 -0.44 1.15 -16.59
N ASP A 15 0.44 0.52 -15.84
CA ASP A 15 1.51 -0.37 -16.31
C ASP A 15 0.97 -1.65 -16.97
N THR A 16 -0.21 -2.12 -16.57
CA THR A 16 -0.86 -3.29 -17.13
C THR A 16 -1.57 -2.95 -18.46
N PRO A 17 -1.19 -3.57 -19.60
CA PRO A 17 -1.78 -3.27 -20.90
C PRO A 17 -3.30 -3.50 -20.94
N GLY A 18 -4.05 -2.53 -21.47
CA GLY A 18 -5.51 -2.63 -21.57
C GLY A 18 -6.27 -2.30 -20.28
N HIS A 19 -5.56 -1.96 -19.19
CA HIS A 19 -6.17 -1.57 -17.92
C HIS A 19 -5.92 -0.09 -17.59
N PHE A 20 -6.86 0.50 -16.83
CA PHE A 20 -6.68 1.80 -16.19
C PHE A 20 -6.19 1.60 -14.76
N ALA A 21 -5.48 2.59 -14.23
CA ALA A 21 -5.08 2.61 -12.83
C ALA A 21 -6.31 2.45 -11.91
N THR A 22 -6.11 1.76 -10.78
CA THR A 22 -7.16 1.57 -9.77
C THR A 22 -6.62 1.81 -8.37
N ALA A 23 -7.51 2.12 -7.42
CA ALA A 23 -7.12 2.25 -6.03
C ALA A 23 -6.59 0.94 -5.41
N HIS A 24 -6.92 -0.22 -5.99
CA HIS A 24 -6.37 -1.50 -5.57
C HIS A 24 -4.99 -1.73 -6.20
N GLY A 25 -4.81 -1.36 -7.47
CA GLY A 25 -3.50 -1.39 -8.14
C GLY A 25 -2.44 -0.60 -7.38
N PHE A 26 -2.76 0.61 -6.90
CA PHE A 26 -1.84 1.38 -6.06
C PHE A 26 -1.43 0.67 -4.75
N ARG A 27 -2.34 -0.09 -4.14
CA ARG A 27 -2.02 -0.89 -2.94
C ARG A 27 -1.10 -2.05 -3.27
N SER A 28 -1.36 -2.74 -4.38
CA SER A 28 -0.50 -3.82 -4.88
C SER A 28 0.91 -3.30 -5.17
N SER A 29 1.04 -2.18 -5.91
CA SER A 29 2.34 -1.57 -6.19
C SER A 29 3.13 -1.24 -4.92
N PHE A 30 2.49 -0.64 -3.91
CA PHE A 30 3.14 -0.40 -2.62
C PHE A 30 3.56 -1.70 -1.93
N ARG A 31 2.71 -2.74 -1.96
CA ARG A 31 2.98 -4.01 -1.28
C ARG A 31 4.17 -4.74 -1.90
N ASP A 32 4.24 -4.75 -3.23
CA ASP A 32 5.32 -5.35 -4.01
C ASP A 32 6.62 -4.57 -3.76
N TRP A 33 6.59 -3.24 -3.91
CA TRP A 33 7.74 -2.37 -3.62
C TRP A 33 8.29 -2.60 -2.21
N ALA A 34 7.42 -2.63 -1.19
CA ALA A 34 7.84 -2.83 0.19
C ALA A 34 8.54 -4.19 0.39
N SER A 35 8.06 -5.23 -0.32
CA SER A 35 8.67 -6.57 -0.29
C SER A 35 10.04 -6.59 -0.97
N GLU A 36 10.16 -5.95 -2.12
CA GLU A 36 11.41 -5.86 -2.89
C GLU A 36 12.50 -5.09 -2.14
N HIS A 37 12.11 -4.12 -1.31
CA HIS A 37 13.02 -3.31 -0.49
C HIS A 37 13.28 -3.92 0.90
N GLY A 38 12.79 -5.13 1.17
CA GLY A 38 13.07 -5.88 2.40
C GLY A 38 12.33 -5.37 3.65
N TYR A 39 11.27 -4.58 3.49
CA TYR A 39 10.46 -4.15 4.63
C TYR A 39 9.65 -5.32 5.19
N ALA A 40 9.52 -5.34 6.52
CA ALA A 40 8.73 -6.35 7.21
C ALA A 40 7.26 -6.31 6.75
N ARG A 41 6.71 -7.50 6.44
CA ARG A 41 5.31 -7.66 6.01
C ARG A 41 4.35 -6.92 6.92
N ASP A 42 4.47 -7.08 8.23
CA ASP A 42 3.58 -6.47 9.21
C ASP A 42 3.52 -4.94 9.10
N LEU A 43 4.65 -4.29 8.79
CA LEU A 43 4.67 -2.83 8.60
C LEU A 43 3.91 -2.43 7.34
N ALA A 44 4.10 -3.17 6.24
CA ALA A 44 3.38 -2.94 4.98
C ALA A 44 1.86 -3.18 5.12
N GLU A 45 1.45 -4.28 5.76
CA GLU A 45 0.03 -4.60 5.97
C GLU A 45 -0.65 -3.55 6.87
N ARG A 46 0.06 -3.03 7.89
CA ARG A 46 -0.43 -1.94 8.75
C ARG A 46 -0.54 -0.61 8.01
N ALA A 47 0.41 -0.29 7.13
CA ALA A 47 0.32 0.87 6.24
C ALA A 47 -0.90 0.79 5.31
N LEU A 48 -1.26 -0.41 4.88
CA LEU A 48 -2.45 -0.67 4.04
C LEU A 48 -3.77 -0.71 4.83
N ALA A 49 -3.71 -0.61 6.16
CA ALA A 49 -4.85 -0.78 7.08
C ALA A 49 -5.59 -2.10 6.85
N HIS A 50 -4.85 -3.16 6.52
CA HIS A 50 -5.42 -4.49 6.36
C HIS A 50 -5.78 -5.09 7.72
N THR A 51 -6.94 -5.72 7.79
CA THR A 51 -7.39 -6.44 8.97
C THR A 51 -6.58 -7.73 9.14
N VAL A 52 -6.03 -7.95 10.33
CA VAL A 52 -5.41 -9.23 10.69
C VAL A 52 -6.50 -10.30 10.77
N ALA A 53 -6.46 -11.29 9.87
CA ALA A 53 -7.50 -12.31 9.77
C ALA A 53 -7.57 -13.23 11.00
N ASN A 54 -6.41 -13.50 11.61
CA ASN A 54 -6.32 -14.31 12.82
C ASN A 54 -6.71 -13.48 14.05
N LYS A 55 -7.87 -13.77 14.63
CA LYS A 55 -8.39 -13.04 15.80
C LYS A 55 -7.47 -13.12 17.03
N VAL A 56 -6.73 -14.22 17.19
CA VAL A 56 -5.78 -14.38 18.31
C VAL A 56 -4.61 -13.43 18.12
N GLU A 57 -4.00 -13.43 16.93
CA GLU A 57 -2.92 -12.52 16.57
C GLU A 57 -3.35 -11.05 16.64
N ALA A 58 -4.53 -10.73 16.11
CA ALA A 58 -5.12 -9.40 16.17
C ALA A 58 -5.25 -8.86 17.60
N ALA A 59 -5.56 -9.73 18.58
CA ALA A 59 -5.69 -9.34 19.99
C ALA A 59 -4.36 -8.90 20.63
N TYR A 60 -3.23 -9.42 20.13
CA TYR A 60 -1.88 -9.03 20.56
C TYR A 60 -1.33 -7.83 19.77
N HIS A 61 -1.82 -7.58 18.55
CA HIS A 61 -1.41 -6.48 17.69
C HIS A 61 -2.13 -5.16 18.04
N ARG A 62 -1.91 -4.66 19.26
CA ARG A 62 -2.63 -3.50 19.82
C ARG A 62 -2.14 -2.12 19.35
N THR A 63 -0.93 -2.05 18.80
CA THR A 63 -0.35 -0.80 18.28
C THR A 63 -0.39 -0.83 16.76
N ASP A 64 -0.38 0.34 16.13
CA ASP A 64 -0.33 0.48 14.66
C ASP A 64 1.10 0.55 14.11
N LEU A 65 2.10 0.45 15.00
CA LEU A 65 3.53 0.55 14.72
C LEU A 65 3.91 1.86 13.98
N LEU A 66 3.26 2.98 14.31
CA LEU A 66 3.40 4.25 13.59
C LEU A 66 4.86 4.68 13.38
N GLU A 67 5.66 4.72 14.45
CA GLU A 67 7.06 5.14 14.34
C GLU A 67 7.92 4.13 13.58
N GLN A 68 7.62 2.84 13.69
CA GLN A 68 8.38 1.81 12.96
C GLN A 68 8.06 1.80 11.46
N ARG A 69 6.83 2.18 11.06
CA ARG A 69 6.46 2.28 9.65
C ARG A 69 6.82 3.63 9.01
N ARG A 70 7.16 4.65 9.81
CA ARG A 70 7.48 6.00 9.31
C ARG A 70 8.63 6.02 8.29
N PRO A 71 9.81 5.40 8.54
CA PRO A 71 10.90 5.41 7.56
C PRO A 71 10.54 4.71 6.23
N MET A 72 9.72 3.65 6.30
CA MET A 72 9.21 2.97 5.10
C MET A 72 8.28 3.88 4.30
N MET A 73 7.39 4.60 4.97
CA MET A 73 6.47 5.52 4.30
C MET A 73 7.20 6.73 3.70
N GLU A 74 8.24 7.24 4.37
CA GLU A 74 9.10 8.30 3.86
C GLU A 74 9.88 7.83 2.61
N ALA A 75 10.47 6.64 2.65
CA ALA A 75 11.16 6.05 1.51
C ALA A 75 10.20 5.79 0.33
N TRP A 76 8.99 5.30 0.61
CA TRP A 76 7.96 5.13 -0.42
C TRP A 76 7.58 6.48 -1.06
N ALA A 77 7.34 7.51 -0.24
CA ALA A 77 7.04 8.84 -0.73
C ALA A 77 8.17 9.40 -1.61
N ALA A 78 9.43 9.22 -1.20
CA ALA A 78 10.59 9.60 -2.01
C ALA A 78 10.62 8.85 -3.35
N HIS A 79 10.28 7.55 -3.38
CA HIS A 79 10.27 6.74 -4.59
C HIS A 79 9.18 7.15 -5.60
N VAL A 80 7.96 7.49 -5.12
CA VAL A 80 6.84 7.83 -6.02
C VAL A 80 6.73 9.31 -6.37
N CYS A 81 7.41 10.17 -5.62
CA CYS A 81 7.44 11.62 -5.86
C CYS A 81 8.80 12.12 -6.39
N SER A 82 9.78 11.24 -6.60
CA SER A 82 11.02 11.63 -7.30
C SER A 82 10.73 11.87 -8.78
N ASP A 83 11.22 12.99 -9.31
CA ASP A 83 11.14 13.37 -10.73
C ASP A 83 11.97 12.44 -11.64
#